data_AF-A0A7S1NY19-F1
#
_entry.id   AF-A0A7S1NY19-F1
#
_cell.length_a   1.000
_cell.length_b   1.000
_cell.length_c   1.000
_cell.angle_alpha   90.00
_cell.angle_beta   90.00
_cell.angle_gamma   90.00
#
_symmetry.space_group_name_H-M   'P 1'
#
loop_
_entity.id
_entity.type
_entity.pdbx_description
1 polymer ?
#
loop_
_entity_poly.entity_id
_entity_poly.type
_entity_poly.pdbx_seq_one_letter_code
_entity_poly.pdbx_strand_id
1 'polypeptide(L)'
;SVSKPASPMAGSGGGTGAKHDHKPATREAELKITGMTCASCVKTIEGHLRRVSGVASVAINLVLERGRVTFDPSLINAQSLCEEIEDVGFDAEVMSERNIDESVQSATAVLAVRVDDIHHKPTADKAIAYIKQLPGVLGCVRARRSSHVRITYNPHLIGARQLLQRIADEGGIDGQWAPADDLQEDAKSGALGEERSLRRDFLSCLVPGGVVLVLAMLYSRHSMPRWLGREMLPGVSVCAVLMFIFATPIQF
;
A
#
# COMPACT_ATOMS: atom_id res chain seq x y z
N SER A 1 30.80 -62.62 52.33
CA SER A 1 30.80 -61.15 52.47
C SER A 1 31.73 -60.57 51.41
N VAL A 2 31.30 -60.50 50.15
CA VAL A 2 30.80 -59.27 49.49
C VAL A 2 31.80 -58.11 49.61
N SER A 3 32.68 -57.97 48.62
CA SER A 3 33.46 -56.75 48.35
C SER A 3 32.90 -56.09 47.09
N LYS A 4 32.29 -54.92 47.27
CA LYS A 4 31.65 -54.07 46.25
C LYS A 4 32.63 -52.95 45.84
N PRO A 5 32.64 -52.48 44.57
CA PRO A 5 33.69 -51.60 44.05
C PRO A 5 33.43 -50.12 44.38
N ALA A 6 34.51 -49.34 44.48
CA ALA A 6 34.47 -47.88 44.55
C ALA A 6 35.43 -47.27 43.52
N SER A 7 34.90 -46.37 42.70
CA SER A 7 35.57 -45.41 41.81
C SER A 7 34.55 -44.31 41.52
N PRO A 8 34.91 -43.13 41.00
CA PRO A 8 36.04 -42.24 41.30
C PRO A 8 35.53 -40.83 41.70
N MET A 9 36.37 -39.95 42.28
CA MET A 9 36.08 -38.50 42.34
C MET A 9 37.14 -37.74 41.55
N ALA A 10 36.79 -37.40 40.30
CA ALA A 10 37.50 -36.41 39.49
C ALA A 10 36.79 -35.06 39.66
N GLY A 11 37.54 -34.07 40.17
CA GLY A 11 37.05 -32.73 40.42
C GLY A 11 37.12 -31.83 39.19
N SER A 12 36.08 -30.99 39.11
CA SER A 12 36.07 -29.61 38.59
C SER A 12 36.28 -29.40 37.08
N GLY A 13 35.18 -29.48 36.34
CA GLY A 13 35.03 -28.80 35.05
C GLY A 13 34.57 -27.36 35.26
N GLY A 14 35.47 -26.40 35.03
CA GLY A 14 35.13 -24.98 34.89
C GLY A 14 34.58 -24.72 33.49
N GLY A 15 33.26 -24.74 33.34
CA GLY A 15 32.57 -24.34 32.13
C GLY A 15 32.32 -22.83 32.12
N THR A 16 33.10 -22.09 31.34
CA THR A 16 32.87 -20.68 31.01
C THR A 16 31.57 -20.55 30.22
N GLY A 17 30.49 -20.13 30.88
CA GLY A 17 29.24 -19.74 30.24
C GLY A 17 29.41 -18.41 29.50
N ALA A 18 29.69 -18.49 28.20
CA ALA A 18 29.57 -17.36 27.30
C ALA A 18 28.10 -16.91 27.28
N LYS A 19 27.81 -15.75 27.87
CA LYS A 19 26.56 -15.03 27.64
C LYS A 19 26.54 -14.61 26.17
N HIS A 20 25.88 -15.40 25.33
CA HIS A 20 25.41 -14.89 24.04
C HIS A 20 24.26 -13.94 24.34
N ASP A 21 24.47 -12.65 24.05
CA ASP A 21 23.41 -11.65 23.96
C ASP A 21 22.47 -12.04 22.81
N HIS A 22 21.52 -12.93 23.08
CA HIS A 22 20.46 -13.27 22.14
C HIS A 22 19.48 -12.09 22.09
N LYS A 23 19.62 -11.23 21.07
CA LYS A 23 18.56 -10.28 20.74
C LYS A 23 17.31 -11.11 20.44
N PRO A 24 16.21 -11.01 21.22
CA PRO A 24 15.07 -11.88 21.05
C PRO A 24 14.45 -11.62 19.68
N ALA A 25 14.50 -12.63 18.81
CA ALA A 25 13.76 -12.61 17.57
C ALA A 25 12.27 -12.52 17.92
N THR A 26 11.56 -11.55 17.37
CA THR A 26 10.15 -11.32 17.72
C THR A 26 9.28 -11.59 16.50
N ARG A 27 8.34 -12.54 16.62
CA ARG A 27 7.37 -12.88 15.58
C ARG A 27 5.96 -12.50 16.02
N GLU A 28 5.11 -12.22 15.04
CA GLU A 28 3.68 -11.98 15.22
C GLU A 28 2.90 -13.14 14.60
N ALA A 29 2.00 -13.76 15.35
CA ALA A 29 1.00 -14.67 14.82
C ALA A 29 -0.38 -14.02 14.84
N GLU A 30 -1.14 -14.21 13.77
CA GLU A 30 -2.57 -13.96 13.71
C GLU A 30 -3.28 -15.32 13.87
N LEU A 31 -4.08 -15.43 14.92
CA LEU A 31 -4.84 -16.61 15.29
C LEU A 31 -6.33 -16.34 15.08
N LYS A 32 -7.05 -17.30 14.52
CA LYS A 32 -8.51 -17.31 14.51
C LYS A 32 -8.98 -18.02 15.77
N ILE A 33 -9.84 -17.39 16.57
CA ILE A 33 -10.32 -17.96 17.83
C ILE A 33 -11.84 -18.05 17.76
N THR A 34 -12.39 -19.27 17.85
CA THR A 34 -13.84 -19.51 17.81
C THR A 34 -14.39 -19.81 19.20
N GLY A 35 -15.68 -19.55 19.40
CA GLY A 35 -16.37 -19.77 20.69
C GLY A 35 -16.32 -18.58 21.67
N MET A 36 -15.66 -17.48 21.31
CA MET A 36 -15.72 -16.25 22.10
C MET A 36 -17.08 -15.55 21.93
N THR A 37 -17.87 -15.46 23.00
CA THR A 37 -19.20 -14.85 22.97
C THR A 37 -19.30 -13.55 23.78
N CYS A 38 -18.29 -13.24 24.60
CA CYS A 38 -18.30 -12.08 25.48
C CYS A 38 -16.91 -11.47 25.65
N ALA A 39 -16.86 -10.17 25.95
CA ALA A 39 -15.62 -9.45 26.29
C ALA A 39 -14.89 -10.06 27.51
N SER A 40 -15.60 -10.76 28.39
CA SER A 40 -15.00 -11.49 29.51
C SER A 40 -14.16 -12.67 29.03
N CYS A 41 -14.60 -13.39 27.99
CA CYS A 41 -13.84 -14.50 27.38
C CYS A 41 -12.51 -14.00 26.83
N VAL A 42 -12.53 -12.86 26.14
CA VAL A 42 -11.33 -12.20 25.60
C VAL A 42 -10.32 -11.93 26.71
N LYS A 43 -10.75 -11.31 27.81
CA LYS A 43 -9.85 -10.99 28.94
C LYS A 43 -9.24 -12.23 29.58
N THR A 44 -9.98 -13.34 29.67
CA THR A 44 -9.47 -14.60 30.19
C THR A 44 -8.34 -15.13 29.30
N ILE A 45 -8.55 -15.16 27.98
CA ILE A 45 -7.54 -15.64 27.02
C ILE A 45 -6.31 -14.70 27.02
N GLU A 46 -6.50 -13.39 26.93
CA GLU A 46 -5.39 -12.42 26.98
C GLU A 46 -4.59 -12.53 28.30
N GLY A 47 -5.29 -12.73 29.42
CA GLY A 47 -4.66 -12.91 30.73
C GLY A 47 -3.88 -14.22 30.85
N HIS A 48 -4.35 -15.29 30.23
CA HIS A 48 -3.66 -16.59 30.17
C HIS A 48 -2.40 -16.50 29.31
N LEU A 49 -2.53 -16.06 28.06
CA LEU A 49 -1.42 -15.94 27.11
C LEU A 49 -0.32 -14.99 27.58
N ARG A 50 -0.66 -13.91 28.30
CA ARG A 50 0.36 -13.00 28.88
C ARG A 50 1.22 -13.63 29.97
N ARG A 51 0.79 -14.75 30.57
CA ARG A 51 1.57 -15.48 31.58
C ARG A 51 2.47 -16.55 30.96
N VAL A 52 2.24 -16.89 29.70
CA VAL A 52 3.04 -17.89 28.98
C VAL A 52 4.42 -17.31 28.68
N SER A 53 5.47 -18.09 28.99
CA SER A 53 6.84 -17.68 28.76
C SER A 53 7.12 -17.55 27.25
N GLY A 54 7.60 -16.38 26.84
CA GLY A 54 7.89 -16.09 25.44
C GLY A 54 6.85 -15.24 24.73
N VAL A 55 5.71 -14.94 25.37
CA VAL A 55 4.73 -13.99 24.85
C VAL A 55 5.08 -12.56 25.28
N ALA A 56 5.25 -11.67 24.30
CA ALA A 56 5.57 -10.26 24.53
C ALA A 56 4.31 -9.38 24.55
N SER A 57 3.36 -9.63 23.64
CA SER A 57 2.13 -8.85 23.55
C SER A 57 0.97 -9.69 23.01
N VAL A 58 -0.25 -9.39 23.46
CA VAL A 58 -1.49 -10.07 23.04
C VAL A 58 -2.57 -9.02 22.88
N ALA A 59 -3.26 -9.07 21.75
CA ALA A 59 -4.44 -8.24 21.46
C ALA A 59 -5.48 -9.07 20.70
N ILE A 60 -6.68 -9.20 21.26
CA ILE A 60 -7.77 -9.96 20.65
C ILE A 60 -8.90 -9.02 20.22
N ASN A 61 -9.43 -9.27 19.03
CA ASN A 61 -10.59 -8.59 18.48
C ASN A 61 -11.78 -9.56 18.41
N LEU A 62 -12.74 -9.36 19.31
CA LEU A 62 -13.96 -10.16 19.39
C LEU A 62 -14.80 -10.09 18.11
N VAL A 63 -14.89 -8.91 17.49
CA VAL A 63 -15.76 -8.69 16.31
C VAL A 63 -15.23 -9.44 15.08
N LEU A 64 -13.90 -9.57 14.98
CA LEU A 64 -13.26 -10.25 13.87
C LEU A 64 -12.88 -11.70 14.18
N GLU A 65 -13.15 -12.19 15.39
CA GLU A 65 -12.74 -13.53 15.87
C GLU A 65 -11.22 -13.77 15.69
N ARG A 66 -10.41 -12.73 15.91
CA ARG A 66 -8.97 -12.75 15.64
C ARG A 66 -8.15 -12.33 16.84
N GLY A 67 -7.10 -13.09 17.15
CA GLY A 67 -6.06 -12.75 18.12
C GLY A 67 -4.75 -12.45 17.42
N ARG A 68 -4.11 -11.31 17.75
CA ARG A 68 -2.72 -11.05 17.38
C ARG A 68 -1.84 -11.25 18.59
N VAL A 69 -0.82 -12.09 18.42
CA VAL A 69 0.12 -12.46 19.48
C VAL A 69 1.54 -12.21 19.00
N THR A 70 2.28 -11.43 19.77
CA THR A 70 3.70 -11.23 19.58
C THR A 70 4.46 -12.17 20.51
N PHE A 71 5.33 -13.02 19.96
CA PHE A 71 6.04 -14.03 20.71
C PHE A 71 7.49 -14.23 20.21
N ASP A 72 8.33 -14.80 21.06
CA ASP A 72 9.68 -15.24 20.70
C ASP A 72 9.64 -16.69 20.21
N PRO A 73 9.93 -16.97 18.92
CA PRO A 73 9.94 -18.32 18.37
C PRO A 73 11.03 -19.22 18.96
N SER A 74 11.98 -18.66 19.70
CA SER A 74 13.00 -19.44 20.43
C SER A 74 12.42 -20.09 21.69
N LEU A 75 11.31 -19.56 22.20
CA LEU A 75 10.69 -19.99 23.45
C LEU A 75 9.35 -20.69 23.24
N ILE A 76 8.54 -20.22 22.29
CA ILE A 76 7.21 -20.76 22.02
C ILE A 76 6.89 -20.71 20.52
N ASN A 77 6.12 -21.68 20.03
CA ASN A 77 5.66 -21.73 18.64
C ASN A 77 4.21 -21.25 18.53
N ALA A 78 3.79 -20.82 17.34
CA ALA A 78 2.41 -20.38 17.11
C ALA A 78 1.38 -21.51 17.33
N GLN A 79 1.74 -22.76 17.04
CA GLN A 79 0.90 -23.93 17.32
C GLN A 79 0.70 -24.13 18.83
N SER A 80 1.76 -23.96 19.63
CA SER A 80 1.65 -24.04 21.09
C SER A 80 0.80 -22.90 21.67
N LEU A 81 0.76 -21.73 21.02
CA LEU A 81 -0.19 -20.68 21.40
C LEU A 81 -1.65 -21.10 21.16
N CYS A 82 -1.94 -21.90 20.13
CA CYS A 82 -3.28 -22.47 19.94
C CYS A 82 -3.60 -23.50 21.02
N GLU A 83 -2.67 -24.39 21.35
CA GLU A 83 -2.83 -25.39 22.44
C GLU A 83 -3.16 -24.70 23.77
N GLU A 84 -2.47 -23.61 24.11
CA GLU A 84 -2.75 -22.83 25.32
C GLU A 84 -4.14 -22.17 25.30
N ILE A 85 -4.72 -21.88 24.13
CA ILE A 85 -6.08 -21.34 24.01
C ILE A 85 -7.11 -22.48 24.13
N GLU A 86 -6.80 -23.65 23.57
CA GLU A 86 -7.60 -24.87 23.68
C GLU A 86 -7.70 -25.35 25.13
N ASP A 87 -6.62 -25.25 25.91
CA ASP A 87 -6.60 -25.57 27.34
C ASP A 87 -7.53 -24.66 28.18
N VAL A 88 -7.79 -23.43 27.71
CA VAL A 88 -8.74 -22.50 28.33
C VAL A 88 -10.19 -22.83 27.92
N GLY A 89 -10.38 -23.67 26.89
CA GLY A 89 -11.68 -24.13 26.39
C GLY A 89 -12.18 -23.41 25.15
N PHE A 90 -11.28 -22.87 24.32
CA PHE A 90 -11.63 -22.21 23.06
C PHE A 90 -10.83 -22.81 21.90
N ASP A 91 -11.46 -22.98 20.74
CA ASP A 91 -10.74 -23.48 19.55
C ASP A 91 -9.92 -22.36 18.90
N ALA A 92 -8.67 -22.63 18.53
CA ALA A 92 -7.79 -21.67 17.89
C ALA A 92 -7.02 -22.24 16.70
N GLU A 93 -6.91 -21.47 15.62
CA GLU A 93 -6.18 -21.86 14.41
C GLU A 93 -5.20 -20.76 13.98
N VAL A 94 -3.98 -21.13 13.60
CA VAL A 94 -2.99 -20.18 13.08
C VAL A 94 -3.38 -19.74 11.66
N MET A 95 -3.68 -18.46 11.47
CA MET A 95 -3.99 -17.90 10.16
C MET A 95 -2.73 -17.43 9.42
N SER A 96 -1.85 -16.71 10.13
CA SER A 96 -0.62 -16.21 9.54
C SER A 96 0.44 -15.96 10.59
N GLU A 97 1.70 -16.04 10.18
CA GLU A 97 2.85 -15.70 11.01
C GLU A 97 3.79 -14.77 10.25
N ARG A 98 4.26 -13.71 10.89
CA ARG A 98 5.20 -12.74 10.32
C ARG A 98 6.35 -12.44 11.27
N ASN A 99 7.52 -12.12 10.73
CA ASN A 99 8.68 -11.75 11.51
C ASN A 99 8.70 -10.22 11.74
N ILE A 100 8.62 -9.78 13.00
CA ILE A 100 8.57 -8.36 13.33
C ILE A 100 9.96 -7.72 13.16
N ASP A 101 11.04 -8.45 13.47
CA ASP A 101 12.41 -7.93 13.29
C ASP A 101 12.70 -7.56 11.82
N GLU A 102 12.21 -8.37 10.87
CA GLU A 102 12.32 -8.06 9.44
C GLU A 102 11.41 -6.90 9.01
N SER A 103 10.25 -6.75 9.64
CA SER A 103 9.31 -5.67 9.32
C SER A 103 9.80 -4.29 9.77
N VAL A 104 10.51 -4.20 10.90
CA VAL A 104 11.12 -2.96 11.39
C VAL A 104 12.39 -2.62 10.57
N GLN A 105 13.12 -3.63 10.11
CA GLN A 105 14.22 -3.45 9.14
C GLN A 105 13.73 -3.12 7.73
N SER A 106 12.44 -3.31 7.45
CA SER A 106 11.77 -2.95 6.21
C SER A 106 10.87 -1.71 6.34
N ALA A 107 10.97 -0.95 7.44
CA ALA A 107 10.27 0.33 7.56
C ALA A 107 10.64 1.18 6.34
N THR A 108 9.64 1.50 5.52
CA THR A 108 9.84 2.08 4.21
C THR A 108 9.15 3.43 4.18
N ALA A 109 9.94 4.49 4.14
CA ALA A 109 9.46 5.85 3.95
C ALA A 109 9.59 6.25 2.48
N VAL A 110 8.70 7.11 2.03
CA VAL A 110 8.73 7.67 0.68
C VAL A 110 9.03 9.16 0.78
N LEU A 111 9.94 9.64 -0.06
CA LEU A 111 10.32 11.04 -0.19
C LEU A 111 10.15 11.44 -1.67
N ALA A 112 9.45 12.53 -1.93
CA ALA A 112 9.52 13.19 -3.24
C ALA A 112 10.50 14.34 -3.23
N VAL A 113 11.29 14.39 -4.29
CA VAL A 113 12.26 15.45 -4.54
C VAL A 113 11.93 16.07 -5.88
N ARG A 114 11.72 17.39 -5.92
CA ARG A 114 11.58 18.13 -7.18
C ARG A 114 12.96 18.28 -7.84
N VAL A 115 13.01 18.10 -9.16
CA VAL A 115 14.22 18.30 -9.96
C VAL A 115 13.97 19.49 -10.88
N ASP A 116 14.49 20.67 -10.52
CA ASP A 116 14.18 21.95 -11.17
C ASP A 116 14.97 22.24 -12.46
N ASP A 117 15.65 21.27 -13.06
CA ASP A 117 16.25 21.46 -14.39
C ASP A 117 16.02 20.25 -15.30
N ILE A 118 14.96 20.32 -16.10
CA ILE A 118 14.50 19.26 -17.01
C ILE A 118 15.16 19.40 -18.40
N HIS A 119 16.01 20.41 -18.63
CA HIS A 119 16.59 20.64 -19.95
C HIS A 119 17.83 19.79 -20.25
N HIS A 120 18.33 19.01 -19.27
CA HIS A 120 19.40 18.03 -19.50
C HIS A 120 19.04 16.63 -18.97
N LYS A 121 18.35 15.84 -19.82
CA LYS A 121 18.06 14.40 -19.61
C LYS A 121 19.20 13.55 -19.00
N PRO A 122 20.49 13.71 -19.40
CA PRO A 122 21.56 12.88 -18.81
C PRO A 122 21.84 13.18 -17.33
N THR A 123 21.42 14.34 -16.80
CA THR A 123 21.67 14.73 -15.40
C THR A 123 20.69 14.05 -14.44
N ALA A 124 19.41 13.98 -14.81
CA ALA A 124 18.39 13.32 -13.98
C ALA A 124 18.61 11.81 -13.87
N ASP A 125 19.03 11.16 -14.95
CA ASP A 125 19.30 9.71 -14.93
C ASP A 125 20.56 9.39 -14.10
N LYS A 126 21.59 10.27 -14.14
CA LYS A 126 22.76 10.18 -13.26
C LYS A 126 22.40 10.34 -11.79
N ALA A 127 21.54 11.31 -11.46
CA ALA A 127 21.08 11.50 -10.09
C ALA A 127 20.27 10.30 -9.57
N ILE A 128 19.41 9.70 -10.39
CA ILE A 128 18.68 8.47 -10.03
C ILE A 128 19.65 7.30 -9.81
N ALA A 129 20.67 7.16 -10.66
CA ALA A 129 21.69 6.14 -10.50
C ALA A 129 22.48 6.32 -9.19
N TYR A 130 22.83 7.55 -8.85
CA TYR A 130 23.49 7.90 -7.58
C TYR A 130 22.59 7.63 -6.37
N ILE A 131 21.34 8.07 -6.39
CA ILE A 131 20.36 7.86 -5.31
C ILE A 131 20.18 6.37 -5.02
N LYS A 132 20.17 5.52 -6.06
CA LYS A 132 20.09 4.06 -5.90
C LYS A 132 21.33 3.44 -5.24
N GLN A 133 22.48 4.11 -5.29
CA GLN A 133 23.72 3.65 -4.65
C GLN A 133 23.84 4.12 -3.19
N LEU A 134 22.97 5.01 -2.72
CA LEU A 134 23.01 5.51 -1.36
C LEU A 134 22.58 4.44 -0.34
N PRO A 135 23.30 4.33 0.80
CA PRO A 135 22.93 3.39 1.85
C PRO A 135 21.58 3.77 2.46
N GLY A 136 20.68 2.79 2.54
CA GLY A 136 19.33 2.97 3.07
C GLY A 136 18.27 3.31 2.02
N VAL A 137 18.63 3.53 0.75
CA VAL A 137 17.66 3.69 -0.34
C VAL A 137 17.24 2.31 -0.87
N LEU A 138 15.94 2.04 -0.84
CA LEU A 138 15.32 0.79 -1.29
C LEU A 138 14.89 0.87 -2.77
N GLY A 139 14.57 2.07 -3.25
CA GLY A 139 14.16 2.28 -4.62
C GLY A 139 14.03 3.74 -5.00
N CYS A 140 14.07 4.02 -6.29
CA CYS A 140 13.90 5.36 -6.83
C CYS A 140 13.16 5.27 -8.17
N VAL A 141 12.03 5.98 -8.26
CA VAL A 141 11.14 6.01 -9.42
C VAL A 141 10.95 7.45 -9.86
N ARG A 142 11.33 7.75 -11.11
CA ARG A 142 10.98 9.02 -11.77
C ARG A 142 9.66 8.86 -12.49
N ALA A 143 8.70 9.74 -12.23
CA ALA A 143 7.48 9.79 -13.01
C ALA A 143 7.74 10.46 -14.37
N ARG A 144 7.17 9.91 -15.45
CA ARG A 144 7.42 10.36 -16.84
C ARG A 144 6.90 11.78 -17.14
N ARG A 145 5.95 12.28 -16.34
CA ARG A 145 5.22 13.54 -16.58
C ARG A 145 5.37 14.58 -15.46
N SER A 146 5.85 14.19 -14.28
CA SER A 146 6.07 15.12 -13.17
C SER A 146 7.56 15.39 -13.00
N SER A 147 7.91 16.61 -12.60
CA SER A 147 9.27 17.02 -12.20
C SER A 147 9.73 16.40 -10.87
N HIS A 148 8.93 15.52 -10.28
CA HIS A 148 9.23 14.86 -9.01
C HIS A 148 9.82 13.46 -9.21
N VAL A 149 10.86 13.17 -8.42
CA VAL A 149 11.45 11.84 -8.26
C VAL A 149 11.01 11.29 -6.91
N ARG A 150 10.44 10.08 -6.94
CA ARG A 150 9.96 9.37 -5.75
C ARG A 150 11.03 8.41 -5.26
N ILE A 151 11.54 8.64 -4.07
CA ILE A 151 12.60 7.87 -3.43
C ILE A 151 11.99 7.08 -2.28
N THR A 152 12.19 5.77 -2.31
CA THR A 152 11.79 4.83 -1.27
C THR A 152 13.03 4.51 -0.45
N TYR A 153 13.03 4.77 0.85
CA TYR A 153 14.20 4.59 1.72
C TYR A 153 13.79 4.11 3.11
N ASN A 154 14.75 3.58 3.87
CA ASN A 154 14.54 3.16 5.24
C ASN A 154 14.88 4.32 6.21
N PRO A 155 13.91 4.88 6.95
CA PRO A 155 14.13 6.02 7.85
C PRO A 155 14.98 5.68 9.08
N HIS A 156 15.16 4.40 9.42
CA HIS A 156 16.06 3.97 10.49
C HIS A 156 17.52 3.97 10.06
N LEU A 157 17.80 3.85 8.76
CA LEU A 157 19.17 3.84 8.22
C LEU A 157 19.63 5.23 7.79
N ILE A 158 18.75 6.01 7.18
CA ILE A 158 19.05 7.36 6.72
C ILE A 158 17.84 8.27 6.94
N GLY A 159 18.04 9.40 7.63
CA GLY A 159 16.99 10.37 7.87
C GLY A 159 16.68 11.20 6.61
N ALA A 160 15.43 11.68 6.47
CA ALA A 160 14.98 12.46 5.30
C ALA A 160 15.89 13.67 5.01
N ARG A 161 16.30 14.42 6.05
CA ARG A 161 17.19 15.59 5.93
C ARG A 161 18.58 15.21 5.44
N GLN A 162 19.13 14.12 5.95
CA GLN A 162 20.46 13.66 5.58
C GLN A 162 20.46 13.11 4.15
N LEU A 163 19.38 12.44 3.75
CA LEU A 163 19.17 12.00 2.37
C LEU A 163 19.08 13.20 1.42
N LEU A 164 18.29 14.23 1.76
CA LEU A 164 18.20 15.46 0.97
C LEU A 164 19.55 16.19 0.86
N GLN A 165 20.29 16.28 1.95
CA GLN A 165 21.59 16.93 1.96
C GLN A 165 22.59 16.23 1.03
N ARG A 166 22.67 14.90 1.05
CA ARG A 166 23.52 14.14 0.13
C ARG A 166 23.10 14.32 -1.34
N ILE A 167 21.79 14.38 -1.59
CA ILE A 167 21.26 14.59 -2.95
C ILE A 167 21.56 16.02 -3.44
N ALA A 168 21.54 17.01 -2.55
CA ALA A 168 21.91 18.39 -2.87
C ALA A 168 23.42 18.53 -3.10
N ASP A 169 24.25 18.02 -2.19
CA ASP A 169 25.71 18.18 -2.20
C ASP A 169 26.39 17.44 -3.36
N GLU A 170 25.95 16.21 -3.67
CA GLU A 170 26.60 15.36 -4.68
C GLU A 170 25.76 15.18 -5.95
N GLY A 171 24.43 15.34 -5.84
CA GLY A 171 23.50 15.21 -6.96
C GLY A 171 23.18 16.52 -7.68
N GLY A 172 23.49 17.68 -7.07
CA GLY A 172 23.23 18.99 -7.66
C GLY A 172 21.75 19.29 -7.88
N ILE A 173 20.86 18.69 -7.07
CA ILE A 173 19.41 18.86 -7.15
C ILE A 173 18.92 19.61 -5.92
N ASP A 174 18.29 20.77 -6.12
CA ASP A 174 17.58 21.48 -5.06
C ASP A 174 16.29 20.74 -4.72
N GLY A 175 16.36 19.93 -3.68
CA GLY A 175 15.25 19.11 -3.23
C GLY A 175 14.26 19.86 -2.38
N GLN A 176 13.17 20.37 -2.97
CA GLN A 176 12.03 20.83 -2.17
C GLN A 176 11.29 19.61 -1.59
N TRP A 177 11.22 19.53 -0.26
CA TRP A 177 10.58 18.43 0.47
C TRP A 177 9.07 18.47 0.26
N ALA A 178 8.51 17.39 -0.27
CA ALA A 178 7.08 17.10 -0.24
C ALA A 178 6.87 15.79 0.53
N PRO A 179 6.09 15.77 1.62
CA PRO A 179 5.74 14.55 2.33
C PRO A 179 4.99 13.58 1.41
N ALA A 180 5.14 12.28 1.68
CA ALA A 180 4.56 11.21 0.83
C ALA A 180 3.04 11.31 0.66
N ASP A 181 2.33 11.90 1.62
CA ASP A 181 0.88 12.12 1.58
C ASP A 181 0.47 13.10 0.47
N ASP A 182 1.27 14.15 0.24
CA ASP A 182 1.00 15.19 -0.76
C ASP A 182 1.15 14.65 -2.21
N LEU A 183 1.91 13.57 -2.41
CA LEU A 183 2.05 12.93 -3.72
C LEU A 183 0.79 12.16 -4.14
N GLN A 184 -0.01 11.69 -3.19
CA GLN A 184 -1.30 11.09 -3.49
C GLN A 184 -2.33 12.18 -3.82
N GLU A 185 -2.14 13.40 -3.29
CA GLU A 185 -2.91 14.57 -3.65
C GLU A 185 -2.52 15.14 -5.02
N ASP A 186 -1.25 15.13 -5.42
CA ASP A 186 -0.82 15.54 -6.77
C ASP A 186 -1.30 14.56 -7.86
N ALA A 187 -1.31 13.25 -7.57
CA ALA A 187 -1.91 12.25 -8.47
C ALA A 187 -3.42 12.42 -8.62
N LYS A 188 -4.12 12.79 -7.53
CA LYS A 188 -5.55 13.16 -7.56
C LYS A 188 -5.78 14.52 -8.22
N SER A 189 -4.87 15.48 -8.07
CA SER A 189 -4.95 16.82 -8.65
C SER A 189 -4.70 16.81 -10.16
N GLY A 190 -3.87 15.89 -10.66
CA GLY A 190 -3.78 15.58 -12.09
C GLY A 190 -5.10 15.05 -12.65
N ALA A 191 -5.77 14.14 -11.92
CA ALA A 191 -7.08 13.62 -12.30
C ALA A 191 -8.20 14.68 -12.20
N LEU A 192 -8.14 15.58 -11.22
CA LEU A 192 -9.05 16.73 -11.07
C LEU A 192 -8.78 17.83 -12.11
N GLY A 193 -7.55 17.93 -12.62
CA GLY A 193 -7.19 18.79 -13.75
C GLY A 193 -7.75 18.28 -15.07
N GLU A 194 -7.71 16.96 -15.29
CA GLU A 194 -8.40 16.30 -16.41
C GLU A 194 -9.91 16.53 -16.35
N GLU A 195 -10.53 16.52 -15.17
CA GLU A 195 -11.97 16.86 -15.02
C GLU A 195 -12.31 18.26 -15.55
N ARG A 196 -11.44 19.26 -15.38
CA ARG A 196 -11.72 20.62 -15.91
C ARG A 196 -11.60 20.69 -17.43
N SER A 197 -10.66 19.95 -18.03
CA SER A 197 -10.58 19.85 -19.50
C SER A 197 -11.76 19.07 -20.05
N LEU A 198 -12.07 17.91 -19.47
CA LEU A 198 -13.22 17.09 -19.84
C LEU A 198 -14.52 17.86 -19.69
N ARG A 199 -14.72 18.65 -18.61
CA ARG A 199 -15.90 19.51 -18.46
C ARG A 199 -15.97 20.60 -19.52
N ARG A 200 -14.84 21.23 -19.88
CA ARG A 200 -14.80 22.25 -20.95
C ARG A 200 -15.10 21.64 -22.31
N ASP A 201 -14.57 20.44 -22.58
CA ASP A 201 -14.77 19.71 -23.83
C ASP A 201 -16.18 19.11 -23.91
N PHE A 202 -16.78 18.74 -22.77
CA PHE A 202 -18.19 18.35 -22.69
C PHE A 202 -19.11 19.56 -22.92
N LEU A 203 -18.79 20.72 -22.33
CA LEU A 203 -19.58 21.93 -22.49
C LEU A 203 -19.47 22.49 -23.91
N SER A 204 -18.31 22.37 -24.56
CA SER A 204 -18.14 22.77 -25.96
C SER A 204 -18.91 21.85 -26.91
N CYS A 205 -19.08 20.56 -26.59
CA CYS A 205 -19.94 19.63 -27.33
C CYS A 205 -21.45 19.84 -27.07
N LEU A 206 -21.81 20.33 -25.89
CA LEU A 206 -23.22 20.52 -25.49
C LEU A 206 -23.91 21.65 -26.28
N VAL A 207 -23.19 22.71 -26.61
CA VAL A 207 -23.74 23.88 -27.32
C VAL A 207 -24.24 23.53 -28.73
N PRO A 208 -23.43 22.94 -29.63
CA PRO A 208 -23.90 22.56 -30.97
C PRO A 208 -24.95 21.44 -30.91
N GLY A 209 -24.78 20.43 -30.04
CA GLY A 209 -25.75 19.35 -29.88
C GLY A 209 -27.11 19.82 -29.37
N GLY A 210 -27.12 20.75 -28.42
CA GLY A 210 -28.34 21.36 -27.89
C GLY A 210 -29.08 22.18 -28.94
N VAL A 211 -28.36 22.95 -29.77
CA VAL A 211 -28.96 23.72 -30.87
C VAL A 211 -29.62 22.79 -31.90
N VAL A 212 -28.97 21.68 -32.26
CA VAL A 212 -29.55 20.67 -33.17
C VAL A 212 -30.80 20.01 -32.56
N LEU A 213 -30.76 19.66 -31.27
CA LEU A 213 -31.89 19.03 -30.58
C LEU A 213 -33.10 19.97 -30.47
N VAL A 214 -32.85 21.25 -30.17
CA VAL A 214 -33.91 22.28 -30.12
C VAL A 214 -34.48 22.56 -31.50
N LEU A 215 -33.62 22.66 -32.54
CA LEU A 215 -34.08 22.80 -33.93
C LEU A 215 -34.90 21.59 -34.37
N ALA A 216 -34.49 20.37 -34.04
CA ALA A 216 -35.25 19.15 -34.32
C ALA A 216 -36.62 19.13 -33.62
N MET A 217 -36.70 19.54 -32.36
CA MET A 217 -37.96 19.62 -31.63
C MET A 217 -38.88 20.73 -32.17
N LEU A 218 -38.33 21.88 -32.56
CA LEU A 218 -39.10 22.98 -33.17
C LEU A 218 -39.61 22.61 -34.57
N TYR A 219 -38.79 21.94 -35.38
CA TYR A 219 -39.18 21.49 -36.73
C TYR A 219 -40.19 20.34 -36.68
N SER A 220 -40.11 19.44 -35.70
CA SER A 220 -41.11 18.39 -35.50
C SER A 220 -42.47 18.98 -35.10
N ARG A 221 -42.45 20.08 -34.33
CA ARG A 221 -43.67 20.78 -33.91
C ARG A 221 -44.32 21.59 -35.03
N HIS A 222 -43.56 22.06 -36.02
CA HIS A 222 -44.09 22.82 -37.16
C HIS A 222 -43.94 22.02 -38.46
N SER A 223 -44.96 21.21 -38.77
CA SER A 223 -45.20 20.49 -40.04
C SER A 223 -44.01 20.32 -41.01
N MET A 224 -43.41 19.13 -41.03
CA MET A 224 -42.36 18.77 -41.99
C MET A 224 -42.79 19.03 -43.45
N PRO A 225 -41.93 19.66 -44.28
CA PRO A 225 -42.15 19.75 -45.72
C PRO A 225 -42.26 18.35 -46.34
N ARG A 226 -43.23 18.13 -47.23
CA ARG A 226 -43.53 16.81 -47.85
C ARG A 226 -42.34 16.13 -48.56
N TRP A 227 -41.30 16.87 -48.92
CA TRP A 227 -40.10 16.32 -49.56
C TRP A 227 -39.15 15.61 -48.58
N LEU A 228 -39.20 15.93 -47.28
CA LEU A 228 -38.30 15.37 -46.25
C LEU A 228 -38.68 13.94 -45.83
N GLY A 229 -39.93 13.54 -46.08
CA GLY A 229 -40.45 12.19 -45.83
C GLY A 229 -40.27 11.23 -47.00
N ARG A 230 -39.57 11.60 -48.08
CA ARG A 230 -39.27 10.67 -49.17
C ARG A 230 -38.29 9.61 -48.66
N GLU A 231 -38.62 8.35 -48.88
CA GLU A 231 -37.74 7.22 -48.59
C GLU A 231 -36.70 7.12 -49.71
N MET A 232 -35.42 7.32 -49.39
CA MET A 232 -34.33 7.12 -50.37
C MET A 232 -33.94 5.65 -50.47
N LEU A 233 -34.09 4.92 -49.37
CA LEU A 233 -33.96 3.46 -49.29
C LEU A 233 -35.16 2.91 -48.50
N PRO A 234 -35.56 1.64 -48.70
CA PRO A 234 -36.63 1.04 -47.90
C PRO A 234 -36.28 1.14 -46.40
N GLY A 235 -37.08 1.92 -45.66
CA GLY A 235 -36.90 2.17 -44.23
C GLY A 235 -36.01 3.36 -43.84
N VAL A 236 -35.41 4.10 -44.79
CA VAL A 236 -34.56 5.28 -44.50
C VAL A 236 -35.08 6.52 -45.23
N SER A 237 -35.57 7.49 -44.45
CA SER A 237 -36.03 8.79 -44.97
C SER A 237 -34.89 9.77 -45.19
N VAL A 238 -35.07 10.71 -46.11
CA VAL A 238 -34.14 11.84 -46.34
C VAL A 238 -33.88 12.62 -45.03
N CYS A 239 -34.90 12.74 -44.18
CA CYS A 239 -34.77 13.32 -42.84
C CYS A 239 -33.75 12.59 -41.96
N ALA A 240 -33.76 11.25 -41.95
CA ALA A 240 -32.82 10.44 -41.17
C ALA A 240 -31.38 10.61 -41.64
N VAL A 241 -31.16 10.73 -42.95
CA VAL A 241 -29.82 10.95 -43.54
C VAL A 241 -29.30 12.36 -43.21
N LEU A 242 -30.15 13.38 -43.33
CA LEU A 242 -29.76 14.75 -42.95
C LEU A 242 -29.47 14.87 -41.46
N MET A 243 -30.28 14.26 -40.60
CA MET A 243 -30.02 14.17 -39.16
C MET A 243 -28.69 13.49 -38.86
N PHE A 244 -28.35 12.41 -39.57
CA PHE A 244 -27.07 11.73 -39.42
C PHE A 244 -25.89 12.64 -39.80
N ILE A 245 -25.98 13.33 -40.95
CA ILE A 245 -24.92 14.27 -41.40
C ILE A 245 -24.75 15.43 -40.42
N PHE A 246 -25.85 16.01 -39.90
CA PHE A 246 -25.78 17.09 -38.91
C PHE A 246 -25.38 16.63 -37.51
N ALA A 247 -25.54 15.35 -37.18
CA ALA A 247 -25.08 14.75 -35.93
C ALA A 247 -23.59 14.33 -35.97
N THR A 248 -22.96 14.33 -37.15
CA THR A 248 -21.54 13.95 -37.33
C THR A 248 -20.46 15.04 -37.15
N PRO A 249 -20.63 16.21 -36.50
CA PRO A 249 -19.50 17.11 -36.26
C PRO A 249 -18.85 16.90 -34.87
N ILE A 250 -18.79 15.67 -34.34
CA ILE A 250 -18.15 15.37 -33.03
C ILE A 250 -17.34 14.05 -33.07
N GLN A 251 -16.52 13.81 -34.10
CA GLN A 251 -15.54 12.69 -34.05
C GLN A 251 -14.16 12.98 -34.65
N PHE A 252 -13.76 14.24 -34.83
CA PHE A 252 -12.37 14.60 -35.14
C PHE A 252 -11.87 15.73 -34.25
#